data_AF-A0A3C0VZD4-F1
#
_entry.id   AF-A0A3C0VZD4-F1
#
_cell.length_a   1.000
_cell.length_b   1.000
_cell.length_c   1.000
_cell.angle_alpha   90.00
_cell.angle_beta   90.00
_cell.angle_gamma   90.00
#
_symmetry.space_group_name_H-M   'P 1'
#
loop_
_entity.id
_entity.type
_entity.pdbx_description
1 polymer ?
#
loop_
_entity_poly.entity_id
_entity_poly.type
_entity_poly.pdbx_seq_one_letter_code
_entity_poly.pdbx_strand_id
1 'polypeptide(L)'
;MKLIPCILLVAIVATTQAELKVTLIDGSWNPGEGCAVTTRPNPLHRPFGVDFDSKCRMWIVELEGGRVHRLANGVRAHVSGDGSKSYRGDGGPLGQATFNGMHNIAIGPDDSVYISDSWNHCIRKIDANGQITTIAGTGMPGFSGDGGQASKAEFNYIMCITLNPKGDKLHIADLKNRRIHEMDLNSGIVKTIAGNGNRGIPKNGTMATEAPLVDPRAVCSDEAGNVYVLKRGGHAQRVIRPDGKI
;
A
#
# COMPACT_ATOMS: atom_id res chain seq x y z
N MET A 1 -58.70 -4.14 49.21
CA MET A 1 -57.41 -3.85 48.55
C MET A 1 -57.53 -4.25 47.08
N LYS A 2 -57.41 -3.28 46.17
CA LYS A 2 -57.53 -3.51 44.71
C LYS A 2 -56.17 -3.93 44.15
N LEU A 3 -56.13 -5.05 43.42
CA LEU A 3 -54.98 -5.49 42.64
C LEU A 3 -54.82 -4.58 41.42
N ILE A 4 -53.64 -3.95 41.28
CA ILE A 4 -53.25 -3.19 40.09
C ILE A 4 -52.47 -4.16 39.19
N PRO A 5 -52.86 -4.38 37.92
CA PRO A 5 -52.10 -5.25 37.04
C PRO A 5 -50.83 -4.53 36.57
N CYS A 6 -49.69 -5.18 36.78
CA CYS A 6 -48.40 -4.73 36.30
C CYS A 6 -48.31 -5.01 34.79
N ILE A 7 -48.46 -3.98 33.96
CA ILE A 7 -48.28 -4.08 32.52
C ILE A 7 -46.77 -4.09 32.25
N LEU A 8 -46.24 -5.26 31.90
CA LEU A 8 -44.86 -5.43 31.45
C LEU A 8 -44.76 -4.88 30.01
N LEU A 9 -44.17 -3.69 29.87
CA LEU A 9 -43.90 -3.09 28.57
C LEU A 9 -42.64 -3.75 27.97
N VAL A 10 -42.81 -4.69 27.04
CA VAL A 10 -41.69 -5.26 26.27
C VAL A 10 -41.37 -4.28 25.14
N ALA A 11 -40.31 -3.50 25.30
CA ALA A 11 -39.77 -2.67 24.22
C ALA A 11 -39.02 -3.57 23.23
N ILE A 12 -39.64 -3.85 22.09
CA ILE A 12 -38.96 -4.48 20.95
C ILE A 12 -38.06 -3.42 20.32
N VAL A 13 -36.76 -3.46 20.61
CA VAL A 13 -35.78 -2.67 19.87
C VAL A 13 -35.60 -3.34 18.52
N ALA A 14 -36.28 -2.80 17.50
CA ALA A 14 -36.03 -3.18 16.12
C ALA A 14 -34.63 -2.69 15.74
N THR A 15 -33.65 -3.59 15.72
CA THR A 15 -32.34 -3.31 15.14
C THR A 15 -32.51 -3.24 13.63
N THR A 16 -32.60 -2.03 13.06
CA THR A 16 -32.48 -1.85 11.62
C THR A 16 -31.05 -2.22 11.23
N GLN A 17 -30.85 -3.41 10.67
CA GLN A 17 -29.58 -3.76 10.07
C GLN A 17 -29.36 -2.80 8.91
N ALA A 18 -28.33 -1.94 9.02
CA ALA A 18 -27.96 -1.06 7.93
C ALA A 18 -27.72 -1.92 6.69
N GLU A 19 -28.46 -1.64 5.62
CA GLU A 19 -28.28 -2.32 4.34
C GLU A 19 -26.85 -2.07 3.86
N LEU A 20 -26.08 -3.15 3.65
CA LEU A 20 -24.71 -3.06 3.13
C LEU A 20 -24.76 -2.58 1.69
N LYS A 21 -24.64 -1.26 1.48
CA LYS A 21 -24.65 -0.64 0.15
C LYS A 21 -23.24 -0.39 -0.34
N VAL A 22 -22.94 -0.93 -1.52
CA VAL A 22 -21.77 -0.51 -2.30
C VAL A 22 -22.04 0.89 -2.83
N THR A 23 -21.20 1.86 -2.45
CA THR A 23 -21.38 3.27 -2.82
C THR A 23 -20.13 3.80 -3.52
N LEU A 24 -20.31 4.47 -4.66
CA LEU A 24 -19.24 5.25 -5.28
C LEU A 24 -18.95 6.47 -4.39
N ILE A 25 -17.75 6.53 -3.83
CA ILE A 25 -17.32 7.65 -2.98
C ILE A 25 -16.46 8.69 -3.72
N ASP A 26 -15.76 8.27 -4.78
CA ASP A 26 -14.97 9.18 -5.62
C ASP A 26 -14.60 8.58 -6.99
N GLY A 27 -14.38 9.45 -7.99
CA GLY A 27 -14.02 9.08 -9.36
C GLY A 27 -15.16 9.26 -10.39
N SER A 28 -14.87 8.91 -11.65
CA SER A 28 -15.84 8.86 -12.75
C SER A 28 -16.32 7.43 -13.00
N TRP A 29 -17.54 7.30 -13.53
CA TRP A 29 -18.32 6.06 -13.55
C TRP A 29 -18.67 5.61 -14.98
N ASN A 30 -18.80 4.30 -15.21
CA ASN A 30 -19.37 3.74 -16.44
C ASN A 30 -20.89 3.53 -16.28
N PRO A 31 -21.72 3.74 -17.33
CA PRO A 31 -23.19 3.73 -17.22
C PRO A 31 -23.87 2.45 -16.68
N GLY A 32 -23.15 1.32 -16.59
CA GLY A 32 -23.73 0.01 -16.25
C GLY A 32 -23.86 -0.32 -14.75
N GLU A 33 -23.27 0.47 -13.86
CA GLU A 33 -23.22 0.12 -12.42
C GLU A 33 -24.28 0.84 -11.56
N GLY A 34 -25.17 1.65 -12.16
CA GLY A 34 -26.39 2.15 -11.49
C GLY A 34 -26.31 3.48 -10.72
N CYS A 35 -25.17 4.19 -10.73
CA CYS A 35 -25.05 5.55 -10.20
C CYS A 35 -24.86 6.60 -11.32
N ALA A 36 -25.21 7.87 -11.05
CA ALA A 36 -24.99 8.97 -11.99
C ALA A 36 -23.49 9.23 -12.21
N VAL A 37 -23.09 9.46 -13.46
CA VAL A 37 -21.72 9.87 -13.83
C VAL A 37 -21.40 11.18 -13.12
N THR A 38 -20.36 11.19 -12.27
CA THR A 38 -19.98 12.42 -11.55
C THR A 38 -19.34 13.41 -12.52
N THR A 39 -19.79 14.67 -12.49
CA THR A 39 -19.22 15.78 -13.28
C THR A 39 -18.05 16.47 -12.58
N ARG A 40 -17.41 15.78 -11.60
CA ARG A 40 -16.32 16.37 -10.81
C ARG A 40 -15.19 16.82 -11.76
N PRO A 41 -14.76 18.09 -11.72
CA PRO A 41 -13.58 18.53 -12.43
C PRO A 41 -12.39 17.66 -12.02
N ASN A 42 -11.65 17.17 -13.01
CA ASN A 42 -10.44 16.37 -12.80
C ASN A 42 -10.69 15.04 -12.04
N PRO A 43 -11.42 14.07 -12.62
CA PRO A 43 -11.71 12.79 -11.98
C PRO A 43 -10.43 12.01 -11.67
N LEU A 44 -10.54 11.04 -10.75
CA LEU A 44 -9.47 10.10 -10.49
C LEU A 44 -9.09 9.37 -11.80
N HIS A 45 -7.79 9.32 -12.09
CA HIS A 45 -7.24 8.72 -13.30
C HIS A 45 -6.40 7.50 -12.94
N ARG A 46 -7.06 6.32 -13.00
CA ARG A 46 -6.48 5.04 -12.60
C ARG A 46 -5.93 5.07 -11.17
N PRO A 47 -6.78 5.37 -10.17
CA PRO A 47 -6.41 5.24 -8.77
C PRO A 47 -6.02 3.78 -8.48
N PHE A 48 -4.98 3.59 -7.68
CA PHE A 48 -4.40 2.25 -7.49
C PHE A 48 -4.10 1.93 -6.02
N GLY A 49 -3.51 2.86 -5.29
CA GLY A 49 -3.23 2.69 -3.86
C GLY A 49 -4.12 3.60 -3.01
N VAL A 50 -4.54 3.09 -1.86
CA VAL A 50 -5.30 3.84 -0.86
C VAL A 50 -4.87 3.42 0.56
N ASP A 51 -4.81 4.37 1.49
CA ASP A 51 -4.65 4.11 2.92
C ASP A 51 -5.22 5.30 3.74
N PHE A 52 -5.30 5.17 5.07
CA PHE A 52 -5.89 6.16 5.96
C PHE A 52 -4.88 6.65 7.00
N ASP A 53 -4.87 7.97 7.23
CA ASP A 53 -4.12 8.55 8.33
C ASP A 53 -4.91 8.53 9.65
N SER A 54 -4.23 8.89 10.75
CA SER A 54 -4.82 8.93 12.11
C SER A 54 -6.03 9.86 12.24
N LYS A 55 -6.23 10.77 11.28
CA LYS A 55 -7.36 11.71 11.20
C LYS A 55 -8.50 11.17 10.31
N CYS A 56 -8.45 9.89 9.96
CA CYS A 56 -9.37 9.21 9.07
C CYS A 56 -9.47 9.86 7.67
N ARG A 57 -8.41 10.55 7.23
CA ARG A 57 -8.35 11.08 5.86
C ARG A 57 -7.79 9.99 4.98
N MET A 58 -8.48 9.74 3.88
CA MET A 58 -8.07 8.77 2.88
C MET A 58 -7.03 9.40 1.96
N TRP A 59 -5.89 8.75 1.80
CA TRP A 59 -4.88 9.10 0.81
C TRP A 59 -5.01 8.18 -0.38
N ILE A 60 -4.96 8.73 -1.59
CA ILE A 60 -5.12 7.99 -2.85
C ILE A 60 -3.94 8.32 -3.75
N VAL A 61 -3.32 7.30 -4.32
CA VAL A 61 -2.29 7.45 -5.35
C VAL A 61 -2.78 6.91 -6.68
N GLU A 62 -2.42 7.60 -7.75
CA GLU A 62 -2.76 7.21 -9.11
C GLU A 62 -1.55 6.64 -9.84
N LEU A 63 -1.78 5.50 -10.52
CA LEU A 63 -0.75 4.83 -11.28
C LEU A 63 -0.36 5.66 -12.52
N GLU A 64 -1.25 5.78 -13.49
CA GLU A 64 -0.98 6.53 -14.72
C GLU A 64 -1.29 8.01 -14.58
N GLY A 65 -2.17 8.39 -13.65
CA GLY A 65 -2.46 9.78 -13.39
C GLY A 65 -1.36 10.52 -12.64
N GLY A 66 -0.41 9.82 -11.99
CA GLY A 66 0.78 10.43 -11.39
C GLY A 66 0.47 11.46 -10.29
N ARG A 67 -0.69 11.35 -9.64
CA ARG A 67 -1.20 12.31 -8.66
C ARG A 67 -1.45 11.64 -7.31
N VAL A 68 -1.28 12.46 -6.27
CA VAL A 68 -1.63 12.13 -4.89
C VAL A 68 -2.83 12.97 -4.49
N HIS A 69 -3.86 12.33 -3.96
CA HIS A 69 -5.08 12.96 -3.50
C HIS A 69 -5.33 12.63 -2.03
N ARG A 70 -6.07 13.51 -1.36
CA ARG A 70 -6.59 13.28 -0.02
C ARG A 70 -8.09 13.53 0.01
N LEU A 71 -8.85 12.60 0.55
CA LEU A 71 -10.31 12.66 0.68
C LEU A 71 -10.68 12.70 2.16
N ALA A 72 -11.49 13.70 2.55
CA ALA A 72 -12.03 13.83 3.90
C ALA A 72 -13.45 14.38 3.81
N ASN A 73 -14.39 13.80 4.57
CA ASN A 73 -15.80 14.24 4.60
C ASN A 73 -16.42 14.38 3.20
N GLY A 74 -16.10 13.46 2.28
CA GLY A 74 -16.60 13.46 0.90
C GLY A 74 -15.94 14.47 -0.06
N VAL A 75 -15.00 15.29 0.42
CA VAL A 75 -14.29 16.32 -0.35
C VAL A 75 -12.87 15.87 -0.70
N ARG A 76 -12.57 15.73 -1.99
CA ARG A 76 -11.22 15.41 -2.51
C ARG A 76 -10.41 16.69 -2.67
N ALA A 77 -9.18 16.68 -2.17
CA ALA A 77 -8.12 17.62 -2.50
C ALA A 77 -7.05 16.92 -3.34
N HIS A 78 -6.59 17.59 -4.39
CA HIS A 78 -5.32 17.26 -5.03
C HIS A 78 -4.18 17.78 -4.16
N VAL A 79 -3.22 16.91 -3.83
CA VAL A 79 -2.14 17.22 -2.87
C VAL A 79 -0.81 17.37 -3.58
N SER A 80 -0.54 16.55 -4.59
CA SER A 80 0.73 16.55 -5.31
C SER A 80 0.65 15.84 -6.66
N GLY A 81 1.67 16.02 -7.48
CA GLY A 81 1.81 15.40 -8.79
C GLY A 81 1.05 16.19 -9.84
N ASP A 82 1.69 16.48 -10.96
CA ASP A 82 1.11 17.26 -12.07
C ASP A 82 0.63 16.37 -13.22
N GLY A 83 0.69 15.05 -13.05
CA GLY A 83 0.41 14.06 -14.08
C GLY A 83 1.53 13.83 -15.08
N SER A 84 2.66 14.51 -14.94
CA SER A 84 3.87 14.17 -15.69
C SER A 84 4.48 12.87 -15.16
N LYS A 85 5.01 12.06 -16.08
CA LYS A 85 5.81 10.87 -15.77
C LYS A 85 7.23 11.29 -15.40
N SER A 86 7.44 11.82 -14.21
CA SER A 86 8.72 12.40 -13.81
C SER A 86 9.08 12.15 -12.34
N TYR A 87 10.23 12.67 -11.91
CA TYR A 87 10.78 12.52 -10.56
C TYR A 87 11.34 13.86 -10.09
N ARG A 88 10.65 14.54 -9.16
CA ARG A 88 11.06 15.84 -8.60
C ARG A 88 10.66 15.96 -7.12
N GLY A 89 11.18 16.99 -6.46
CA GLY A 89 10.69 17.47 -5.17
C GLY A 89 11.41 16.91 -3.93
N ASP A 90 12.38 16.01 -4.07
CA ASP A 90 13.11 15.48 -2.91
C ASP A 90 13.76 16.58 -2.06
N GLY A 91 13.58 16.46 -0.73
CA GLY A 91 14.00 17.46 0.25
C GLY A 91 13.06 18.67 0.33
N GLY A 92 12.07 18.77 -0.56
CA GLY A 92 11.11 19.86 -0.64
C GLY A 92 9.73 19.50 -0.07
N PRO A 93 8.79 20.46 -0.10
CA PRO A 93 7.41 20.21 0.28
C PRO A 93 6.72 19.28 -0.73
N LEU A 94 5.85 18.40 -0.24
CA LEU A 94 5.10 17.42 -1.04
C LEU A 94 4.45 18.07 -2.27
N GLY A 95 3.82 19.24 -2.16
CA GLY A 95 3.12 19.88 -3.28
C GLY A 95 3.96 20.21 -4.54
N GLN A 96 5.29 20.11 -4.46
CA GLN A 96 6.20 20.29 -5.59
C GLN A 96 6.72 18.96 -6.17
N ALA A 97 6.30 17.84 -5.61
CA ALA A 97 6.75 16.52 -6.01
C ALA A 97 5.99 15.99 -7.22
N THR A 98 6.71 15.32 -8.10
CA THR A 98 6.16 14.54 -9.20
C THR A 98 6.56 13.08 -9.07
N PHE A 99 5.75 12.21 -9.67
CA PHE A 99 5.81 10.77 -9.51
C PHE A 99 5.61 10.08 -10.86
N ASN A 100 5.92 8.78 -10.92
CA ASN A 100 5.84 8.00 -12.13
C ASN A 100 5.36 6.58 -11.82
N GLY A 101 4.07 6.30 -12.06
CA GLY A 101 3.56 4.94 -11.90
C GLY A 101 3.43 4.51 -10.45
N MET A 102 2.85 5.33 -9.57
CA MET A 102 2.68 4.94 -8.16
C MET A 102 1.74 3.74 -8.04
N HIS A 103 2.20 2.66 -7.43
CA HIS A 103 1.39 1.44 -7.32
C HIS A 103 0.80 1.24 -5.93
N ASN A 104 1.41 1.78 -4.87
CA ASN A 104 0.92 1.55 -3.53
C ASN A 104 1.32 2.68 -2.57
N ILE A 105 0.58 2.76 -1.46
CA ILE A 105 0.76 3.71 -0.37
C ILE A 105 0.59 2.95 0.94
N ALA A 106 1.38 3.30 1.95
CA ALA A 106 1.25 2.81 3.31
C ALA A 106 1.44 3.98 4.27
N ILE A 107 0.63 4.07 5.33
CA ILE A 107 0.70 5.14 6.32
C ILE A 107 1.16 4.57 7.66
N GLY A 108 2.20 5.19 8.22
CA GLY A 108 2.78 4.83 9.50
C GLY A 108 1.99 5.35 10.70
N PRO A 109 2.29 4.82 11.90
CA PRO A 109 1.64 5.25 13.15
C PRO A 109 1.94 6.72 13.51
N ASP A 110 2.96 7.32 12.90
CA ASP A 110 3.34 8.73 13.03
C ASP A 110 2.75 9.62 11.90
N ASP A 111 1.77 9.11 11.14
CA ASP A 111 1.23 9.70 9.91
C ASP A 111 2.27 9.89 8.78
N SER A 112 3.46 9.30 8.88
CA SER A 112 4.39 9.25 7.74
C SER A 112 3.77 8.46 6.59
N VAL A 113 3.86 8.98 5.37
CA VAL A 113 3.29 8.33 4.19
C VAL A 113 4.42 7.75 3.34
N TYR A 114 4.34 6.46 3.05
CA TYR A 114 5.27 5.73 2.18
C TYR A 114 4.59 5.45 0.85
N ILE A 115 5.25 5.73 -0.27
CA ILE A 115 4.72 5.56 -1.62
C ILE A 115 5.70 4.70 -2.42
N SER A 116 5.21 3.63 -3.06
CA SER A 116 5.98 2.93 -4.09
C SER A 116 5.85 3.68 -5.42
N ASP A 117 6.90 4.41 -5.77
CA ASP A 117 7.00 5.17 -7.02
C ASP A 117 7.58 4.25 -8.11
N SER A 118 6.72 3.34 -8.59
CA SER A 118 7.14 2.07 -9.16
C SER A 118 7.91 2.17 -10.48
N TRP A 119 7.60 3.16 -11.32
CA TRP A 119 8.34 3.41 -12.57
C TRP A 119 9.54 4.33 -12.36
N ASN A 120 9.70 4.91 -11.17
CA ASN A 120 10.93 5.54 -10.71
C ASN A 120 11.77 4.60 -9.82
N HIS A 121 11.43 3.31 -9.73
CA HIS A 121 12.25 2.28 -9.05
C HIS A 121 12.63 2.60 -7.59
N CYS A 122 11.77 3.33 -6.87
CA CYS A 122 12.07 3.81 -5.52
C CYS A 122 10.85 3.85 -4.60
N ILE A 123 11.11 4.07 -3.31
CA ILE A 123 10.12 4.32 -2.27
C ILE A 123 10.33 5.73 -1.74
N ARG A 124 9.29 6.55 -1.84
CA ARG A 124 9.26 7.93 -1.34
C ARG A 124 8.57 7.96 0.02
N LYS A 125 9.10 8.72 0.97
CA LYS A 125 8.49 9.00 2.28
C LYS A 125 8.08 10.47 2.35
N ILE A 126 6.89 10.73 2.84
CA ILE A 126 6.44 12.05 3.27
C ILE A 126 6.40 12.02 4.80
N ASP A 127 7.10 12.95 5.44
CA ASP A 127 7.11 13.06 6.90
C ASP A 127 5.90 13.85 7.43
N ALA A 128 5.76 13.92 8.76
CA ALA A 128 4.68 14.67 9.42
C ALA A 128 4.69 16.18 9.11
N ASN A 129 5.81 16.74 8.65
CA ASN A 129 5.94 18.14 8.23
C ASN A 129 5.57 18.34 6.75
N GLY A 130 5.29 17.25 6.01
CA GLY A 130 4.96 17.27 4.60
C GLY A 130 6.18 17.38 3.69
N GLN A 131 7.40 17.11 4.18
CA GLN A 131 8.60 17.01 3.35
C GLN A 131 8.66 15.64 2.68
N ILE A 132 8.93 15.61 1.38
CA ILE A 132 9.13 14.36 0.64
C ILE A 132 10.61 14.02 0.49
N THR A 133 10.95 12.74 0.63
CA THR A 133 12.31 12.21 0.46
C THR A 133 12.28 10.81 -0.13
N THR A 134 13.33 10.41 -0.85
CA THR A 134 13.54 9.01 -1.21
C THR A 134 14.26 8.28 -0.08
N ILE A 135 13.67 7.18 0.39
CA ILE A 135 14.22 6.37 1.49
C ILE A 135 14.80 5.03 1.01
N ALA A 136 14.40 4.57 -0.18
CA ALA A 136 14.90 3.35 -0.78
C ALA A 136 14.87 3.44 -2.32
N GLY A 137 15.87 2.86 -2.98
CA GLY A 137 15.98 2.86 -4.44
C GLY A 137 16.90 3.95 -4.97
N THR A 138 17.71 3.62 -5.97
CA THR A 138 18.60 4.56 -6.67
C THR A 138 17.94 5.24 -7.87
N GLY A 139 16.72 4.84 -8.24
CA GLY A 139 16.06 5.25 -9.47
C GLY A 139 16.41 4.39 -10.70
N MET A 140 17.39 3.49 -10.58
CA MET A 140 17.80 2.60 -11.66
C MET A 140 17.17 1.21 -11.52
N PRO A 141 16.60 0.63 -12.59
CA PRO A 141 16.15 -0.76 -12.58
C PRO A 141 17.35 -1.70 -12.44
N GLY A 142 17.36 -2.52 -11.39
CA GLY A 142 18.44 -3.48 -11.14
C GLY A 142 18.19 -4.30 -9.89
N PHE A 143 19.17 -5.12 -9.49
CA PHE A 143 19.20 -5.82 -8.21
C PHE A 143 20.62 -5.71 -7.63
N SER A 144 20.78 -4.82 -6.65
CA SER A 144 22.05 -4.58 -5.95
C SER A 144 21.78 -4.01 -4.55
N GLY A 145 22.80 -3.98 -3.70
CA GLY A 145 22.69 -3.39 -2.36
C GLY A 145 21.94 -4.24 -1.32
N ASP A 146 21.65 -5.50 -1.62
CA ASP A 146 20.98 -6.43 -0.69
C ASP A 146 21.78 -6.60 0.62
N GLY A 147 21.08 -6.47 1.75
CA GLY A 147 21.70 -6.45 3.09
C GLY A 147 22.35 -5.11 3.47
N GLY A 148 22.31 -4.10 2.58
CA GLY A 148 22.90 -2.78 2.78
C GLY A 148 21.88 -1.66 2.97
N GLN A 149 22.35 -0.42 2.84
CA GLN A 149 21.51 0.78 2.91
C GLN A 149 20.53 0.83 1.74
N ALA A 150 19.23 0.96 2.03
CA ALA A 150 18.16 0.92 1.04
C ALA A 150 18.25 2.04 0.00
N SER A 151 18.80 3.20 0.37
CA SER A 151 19.06 4.32 -0.55
C SER A 151 20.10 4.00 -1.64
N LYS A 152 20.88 2.92 -1.47
CA LYS A 152 21.87 2.43 -2.44
C LYS A 152 21.43 1.15 -3.15
N ALA A 153 20.27 0.61 -2.81
CA ALA A 153 19.75 -0.60 -3.43
C ALA A 153 19.07 -0.28 -4.76
N GLU A 154 19.26 -1.11 -5.77
CA GLU A 154 18.49 -1.07 -7.01
C GLU A 154 17.30 -2.02 -6.90
N PHE A 155 16.12 -1.53 -7.28
CA PHE A 155 14.89 -2.31 -7.34
C PHE A 155 14.37 -2.34 -8.78
N ASN A 156 13.60 -3.37 -9.12
CA ASN A 156 13.02 -3.50 -10.44
C ASN A 156 11.51 -3.67 -10.36
N TYR A 157 10.82 -2.53 -10.43
CA TYR A 157 9.37 -2.43 -10.41
C TYR A 157 8.77 -2.81 -9.05
N ILE A 158 8.97 -1.93 -8.06
CA ILE A 158 8.39 -2.07 -6.71
C ILE A 158 6.87 -1.95 -6.81
N MET A 159 6.13 -2.97 -6.37
CA MET A 159 4.67 -2.98 -6.51
C MET A 159 3.98 -2.58 -5.19
N CYS A 160 4.00 -3.49 -4.23
CA CYS A 160 3.35 -3.32 -2.93
C CYS A 160 4.39 -3.04 -1.86
N ILE A 161 4.05 -2.14 -0.95
CA ILE A 161 4.79 -1.83 0.26
C ILE A 161 3.82 -1.90 1.44
N THR A 162 4.20 -2.59 2.51
CA THR A 162 3.36 -2.66 3.73
C THR A 162 4.21 -2.55 4.95
N LEU A 163 3.73 -1.82 5.96
CA LEU A 163 4.34 -1.84 7.27
C LEU A 163 4.05 -3.17 7.97
N ASN A 164 5.00 -3.63 8.78
CA ASN A 164 4.72 -4.66 9.76
C ASN A 164 3.77 -4.11 10.87
N PRO A 165 3.14 -4.96 11.69
CA PRO A 165 2.20 -4.50 12.72
C PRO A 165 2.76 -3.46 13.71
N LYS A 166 4.08 -3.50 13.96
CA LYS A 166 4.75 -2.52 14.84
C LYS A 166 5.04 -1.18 14.14
N GLY A 167 4.99 -1.14 12.81
CA GLY A 167 5.29 0.05 12.02
C GLY A 167 6.78 0.39 11.91
N ASP A 168 7.68 -0.51 12.33
CA ASP A 168 9.14 -0.26 12.32
C ASP A 168 9.87 -0.93 11.14
N LYS A 169 9.16 -1.71 10.32
CA LYS A 169 9.70 -2.32 9.10
C LYS A 169 8.73 -2.21 7.94
N LEU A 170 9.29 -2.12 6.73
CA LEU A 170 8.55 -2.10 5.48
C LEU A 170 8.83 -3.38 4.69
N HIS A 171 7.79 -4.15 4.38
CA HIS A 171 7.85 -5.26 3.42
C HIS A 171 7.62 -4.75 2.01
N ILE A 172 8.43 -5.21 1.07
CA ILE A 172 8.52 -4.63 -0.28
C ILE A 172 8.44 -5.77 -1.30
N ALA A 173 7.46 -5.71 -2.20
CA ALA A 173 7.36 -6.63 -3.33
C ALA A 173 8.11 -6.09 -4.56
N ASP A 174 9.28 -6.64 -4.82
CA ASP A 174 10.16 -6.27 -5.94
C ASP A 174 9.93 -7.24 -7.11
N LEU A 175 8.98 -6.86 -7.98
CA LEU A 175 8.30 -7.78 -8.87
C LEU A 175 9.24 -8.40 -9.91
N LYS A 176 10.00 -7.57 -10.63
CA LYS A 176 10.84 -8.07 -11.74
C LYS A 176 12.10 -8.75 -11.24
N ASN A 177 12.56 -8.40 -10.03
CA ASN A 177 13.61 -9.15 -9.35
C ASN A 177 13.09 -10.41 -8.65
N ARG A 178 11.77 -10.64 -8.64
CA ARG A 178 11.10 -11.82 -8.06
C ARG A 178 11.50 -12.04 -6.60
N ARG A 179 11.51 -10.95 -5.84
CA ARG A 179 11.94 -10.92 -4.44
C ARG A 179 10.93 -10.20 -3.57
N ILE A 180 10.89 -10.63 -2.32
CA ILE A 180 10.30 -9.87 -1.22
C ILE A 180 11.45 -9.39 -0.35
N HIS A 181 11.46 -8.10 -0.06
CA HIS A 181 12.42 -7.48 0.85
C HIS A 181 11.76 -7.04 2.13
N GLU A 182 12.56 -6.95 3.19
CA GLU A 182 12.23 -6.27 4.43
C GLU A 182 13.24 -5.13 4.62
N MET A 183 12.74 -3.92 4.86
CA MET A 183 13.53 -2.75 5.21
C MET A 183 13.26 -2.38 6.66
N ASP A 184 14.31 -2.25 7.45
CA ASP A 184 14.24 -1.67 8.79
C ASP A 184 14.22 -0.14 8.69
N LEU A 185 13.16 0.50 9.21
CA LEU A 185 12.94 1.93 9.02
C LEU A 185 13.83 2.81 9.90
N ASN A 186 14.46 2.25 10.93
CA ASN A 186 15.36 2.99 11.82
C ASN A 186 16.78 3.05 11.25
N SER A 187 17.29 1.89 10.83
CA SER A 187 18.66 1.75 10.30
C SER A 187 18.75 2.01 8.79
N GLY A 188 17.62 1.98 8.08
CA GLY A 188 17.56 2.07 6.62
C GLY A 188 18.12 0.85 5.91
N ILE A 189 18.36 -0.27 6.59
CA ILE A 189 18.88 -1.49 5.99
C ILE A 189 17.76 -2.26 5.30
N VAL A 190 17.98 -2.66 4.05
CA VAL A 190 17.07 -3.53 3.30
C VAL A 190 17.70 -4.89 3.01
N LYS A 191 16.92 -5.96 3.12
CA LYS A 191 17.36 -7.32 2.81
C LYS A 191 16.27 -8.15 2.17
N THR A 192 16.67 -9.07 1.31
CA THR A 192 15.80 -10.11 0.75
C THR A 192 15.37 -11.07 1.87
N ILE A 193 14.06 -11.26 2.02
CA ILE A 193 13.48 -12.27 2.93
C ILE A 193 12.83 -13.44 2.18
N ALA A 194 12.54 -13.28 0.89
CA ALA A 194 12.15 -14.39 0.02
C ALA A 194 12.46 -14.12 -1.44
N GLY A 195 12.71 -15.19 -2.20
CA GLY A 195 12.99 -15.13 -3.63
C GLY A 195 14.48 -15.14 -3.97
N ASN A 196 14.85 -15.99 -4.91
CA ASN A 196 16.23 -16.11 -5.41
C ASN A 196 16.45 -15.45 -6.80
N GLY A 197 15.44 -14.75 -7.33
CA GLY A 197 15.47 -14.15 -8.67
C GLY A 197 15.03 -15.06 -9.83
N ASN A 198 14.95 -16.37 -9.61
CA ASN A 198 14.45 -17.30 -10.62
C ASN A 198 12.92 -17.41 -10.59
N ARG A 199 12.34 -17.60 -11.77
CA ARG A 199 10.90 -17.86 -11.90
C ARG A 199 10.62 -19.30 -11.48
N GLY A 200 9.69 -19.49 -10.55
CA GLY A 200 9.28 -20.83 -10.16
C GLY A 200 8.30 -20.87 -9.00
N ILE A 201 7.96 -22.09 -8.60
CA ILE A 201 7.11 -22.36 -7.45
C ILE A 201 8.03 -22.84 -6.32
N PRO A 202 8.02 -22.21 -5.13
CA PRO A 202 8.74 -22.70 -3.97
C PRO A 202 8.33 -24.14 -3.62
N LYS A 203 9.29 -24.96 -3.20
CA LYS A 203 9.00 -26.24 -2.55
C LYS A 203 8.68 -25.96 -1.08
N ASN A 204 7.58 -26.54 -0.58
CA ASN A 204 7.16 -26.31 0.80
C ASN A 204 8.28 -26.66 1.80
N GLY A 205 8.52 -25.76 2.74
CA GLY A 205 9.50 -25.93 3.81
C GLY A 205 10.95 -25.62 3.42
N THR A 206 11.21 -25.14 2.21
CA THR A 206 12.55 -24.64 1.85
C THR A 206 12.78 -23.24 2.42
N MET A 207 14.06 -22.85 2.56
CA MET A 207 14.39 -21.48 2.94
C MET A 207 13.84 -20.49 1.90
N ALA A 208 13.13 -19.48 2.39
CA ALA A 208 12.42 -18.54 1.54
C ALA A 208 13.37 -17.74 0.63
N THR A 209 14.56 -17.39 1.12
CA THR A 209 15.62 -16.67 0.38
C THR A 209 16.22 -17.49 -0.76
N GLU A 210 16.15 -18.83 -0.67
CA GLU A 210 16.64 -19.75 -1.71
C GLU A 210 15.54 -20.16 -2.69
N ALA A 211 14.27 -19.93 -2.35
CA ALA A 211 13.14 -20.36 -3.14
C ALA A 211 12.92 -19.48 -4.39
N PRO A 212 12.56 -20.07 -5.54
CA PRO A 212 12.13 -19.28 -6.69
C PRO A 212 10.73 -18.70 -6.45
N LEU A 213 10.47 -17.50 -6.96
CA LEU A 213 9.15 -16.86 -6.90
C LEU A 213 8.62 -16.57 -8.30
N VAL A 214 7.30 -16.48 -8.43
CA VAL A 214 6.63 -16.05 -9.65
C VAL A 214 5.72 -14.88 -9.31
N ASP A 215 5.97 -13.74 -9.95
CA ASP A 215 5.20 -12.50 -9.85
C ASP A 215 4.72 -12.14 -8.43
N PRO A 216 5.63 -11.98 -7.44
CA PRO A 216 5.26 -11.51 -6.11
C PRO A 216 4.73 -10.07 -6.20
N ARG A 217 3.48 -9.86 -5.79
CA ARG A 217 2.75 -8.62 -6.13
C ARG A 217 2.18 -7.88 -4.93
N ALA A 218 1.81 -8.62 -3.89
CA ALA A 218 1.42 -8.07 -2.61
C ALA A 218 2.11 -8.85 -1.49
N VAL A 219 2.38 -8.15 -0.40
CA VAL A 219 3.00 -8.69 0.80
C VAL A 219 2.30 -8.05 2.00
N CYS A 220 2.15 -8.80 3.10
CA CYS A 220 1.79 -8.26 4.40
C CYS A 220 2.29 -9.20 5.49
N SER A 221 2.31 -8.75 6.74
CA SER A 221 2.68 -9.60 7.89
C SER A 221 1.63 -9.58 8.99
N ASP A 222 1.64 -10.62 9.81
CA ASP A 222 0.83 -10.69 11.03
C ASP A 222 1.66 -10.42 12.29
N GLU A 223 0.99 -10.32 13.44
CA GLU A 223 1.63 -10.09 14.74
C GLU A 223 2.50 -11.26 15.21
N ALA A 224 2.32 -12.45 14.63
CA ALA A 224 3.15 -13.63 14.91
C ALA A 224 4.46 -13.64 14.10
N GLY A 225 4.66 -12.66 13.22
CA GLY A 225 5.85 -12.54 12.37
C GLY A 225 5.81 -13.39 11.10
N ASN A 226 4.65 -13.96 10.74
CA ASN A 226 4.49 -14.57 9.42
C ASN A 226 4.39 -13.46 8.36
N VAL A 227 5.01 -13.68 7.20
CA VAL A 227 4.92 -12.77 6.05
C VAL A 227 4.20 -13.48 4.90
N TYR A 228 3.05 -12.96 4.50
CA TYR A 228 2.21 -13.52 3.45
C TYR A 228 2.53 -12.86 2.11
N VAL A 229 2.65 -13.67 1.06
CA VAL A 229 2.99 -13.22 -0.29
C VAL A 229 1.91 -13.66 -1.26
N LEU A 230 1.30 -12.71 -1.96
CA LEU A 230 0.35 -12.97 -3.04
C LEU A 230 1.04 -12.92 -4.40
N LYS A 231 0.80 -13.96 -5.20
CA LYS A 231 1.41 -14.15 -6.51
C LYS A 231 0.35 -14.18 -7.60
N ARG A 232 0.44 -13.29 -8.59
CA ARG A 232 -0.52 -13.26 -9.71
C ARG A 232 -0.31 -14.41 -10.68
N GLY A 233 0.92 -14.57 -11.20
CA GLY A 233 1.26 -15.59 -12.19
C GLY A 233 1.39 -17.02 -11.62
N GLY A 234 1.13 -17.22 -10.33
CA GLY A 234 1.13 -18.53 -9.68
C GLY A 234 -0.18 -18.88 -8.98
N HIS A 235 -1.20 -18.01 -9.06
CA HIS A 235 -2.53 -18.19 -8.47
C HIS A 235 -2.50 -18.71 -7.01
N ALA A 236 -1.58 -18.19 -6.20
CA ALA A 236 -1.38 -18.73 -4.87
C ALA A 236 -0.87 -17.70 -3.86
N GLN A 237 -1.33 -17.88 -2.63
CA GLN A 237 -0.74 -17.30 -1.43
C GLN A 237 0.40 -18.20 -0.93
N ARG A 238 1.45 -17.58 -0.39
CA ARG A 238 2.53 -18.26 0.34
C ARG A 238 2.75 -17.55 1.66
N VAL A 239 3.35 -18.25 2.61
CA VAL A 239 3.66 -17.71 3.92
C VAL A 239 5.12 -18.00 4.23
N ILE A 240 5.88 -16.96 4.53
CA ILE A 240 7.22 -17.05 5.09
C ILE A 240 7.03 -17.10 6.60
N ARG A 241 7.45 -18.20 7.21
CA ARG A 241 7.35 -18.41 8.65
C ARG A 241 8.49 -17.67 9.38
N PRO A 242 8.36 -17.43 10.71
CA PRO A 242 9.43 -16.82 11.49
C PRO A 242 10.77 -17.58 11.46
N ASP A 243 10.75 -18.88 11.16
CA ASP A 243 11.96 -19.69 10.96
C ASP A 243 12.60 -19.52 9.56
N GLY A 244 12.04 -18.66 8.72
CA GLY A 244 12.54 -18.31 7.38
C GLY A 244 12.10 -19.25 6.26
N LYS A 245 11.22 -20.22 6.52
CA LYS A 245 10.73 -21.17 5.49
C LYS A 245 9.46 -20.69 4.80
N ILE A 246 9.28 -21.09 3.53
CA ILE A 246 8.12 -20.77 2.67
C ILE A 246 7.34 -22.00 2.19
#